data_AF-B4S4X2-F1
#
_entry.id   AF-B4S4X2-F1
#
_cell.length_a   1.000
_cell.length_b   1.000
_cell.length_c   1.000
_cell.angle_alpha   90.00
_cell.angle_beta   90.00
_cell.angle_gamma   90.00
#
_symmetry.space_group_name_H-M   'P 1'
#
loop_
_entity.id
_entity.type
_entity.pdbx_description
1 polymer ?
#
loop_
_entity_poly.entity_id
_entity_poly.type
_entity_poly.pdbx_seq_one_letter_code
_entity_poly.pdbx_strand_id
1 'polypeptide(L)'
;MEQIVSFLVENPLYLAGAVVIAVIILLVTLKKLLRLAIVVAAVFILYVAYLYLTGSDASQSVLALESFFREGIRFVAEYLKNLGN
;
A
#
# COMPACT_ATOMS: atom_id res chain seq x y z
N MET A 1 9.74 -19.78 26.84
CA MET A 1 8.64 -19.34 25.95
C MET A 1 7.51 -18.69 26.75
N GLU A 2 7.02 -19.30 27.83
CA GLU A 2 5.90 -18.76 28.63
C GLU A 2 6.27 -17.53 29.49
N GLN A 3 7.50 -17.45 30.01
CA GLN A 3 7.93 -16.34 30.88
C GLN A 3 7.98 -14.97 30.20
N ILE A 4 8.28 -14.90 28.89
CA ILE A 4 8.33 -13.62 28.16
C ILE A 4 6.92 -13.07 28.00
N VAL A 5 5.96 -13.95 27.69
CA VAL A 5 4.55 -13.57 27.56
C VAL A 5 3.94 -13.24 28.92
N SER A 6 4.27 -13.98 29.99
CA SER A 6 3.79 -13.67 31.34
C SER A 6 4.28 -12.32 31.82
N PHE A 7 5.57 -11.98 31.63
CA PHE A 7 6.11 -10.66 32.00
C PHE A 7 5.49 -9.49 31.23
N LEU A 8 5.13 -9.70 29.95
CA LEU A 8 4.48 -8.69 29.11
C LEU A 8 3.01 -8.47 29.49
N VAL A 9 2.33 -9.50 30.01
CA VAL A 9 0.91 -9.45 30.38
C VAL A 9 0.70 -9.08 31.85
N GLU A 10 1.64 -9.43 32.74
CA GLU A 10 1.61 -9.07 34.16
C GLU A 10 1.66 -7.55 34.40
N ASN A 11 2.23 -6.80 33.45
CA ASN A 11 2.33 -5.34 33.55
C ASN A 11 1.82 -4.66 32.26
N PRO A 12 0.65 -3.99 32.30
CA PRO A 12 0.02 -3.40 31.12
C PRO A 12 0.85 -2.31 30.43
N LEU A 13 1.82 -1.71 31.14
CA LEU A 13 2.75 -0.73 30.59
C LEU A 13 3.67 -1.32 29.52
N TYR A 14 4.16 -2.56 29.69
CA TYR A 14 5.01 -3.22 28.70
C TYR A 14 4.21 -3.63 27.46
N LEU A 15 2.96 -4.04 27.65
CA LEU A 15 2.05 -4.36 26.55
C LEU A 15 1.73 -3.10 25.72
N ALA A 16 1.46 -1.97 26.37
CA ALA A 16 1.29 -0.69 25.70
C ALA A 16 2.55 -0.27 24.91
N GLY A 17 3.74 -0.45 25.48
CA GLY A 17 5.01 -0.20 24.78
C GLY A 17 5.20 -1.06 23.54
N ALA A 18 4.88 -2.35 23.62
CA ALA A 18 4.95 -3.27 22.48
C ALA A 18 3.98 -2.87 21.35
N VAL A 19 2.76 -2.45 21.68
CA VAL A 19 1.77 -1.96 20.71
C VAL A 19 2.26 -0.69 20.02
N VAL A 20 2.83 0.26 20.77
CA VAL A 20 3.39 1.49 20.19
C VAL A 20 4.52 1.17 19.21
N ILE A 21 5.43 0.27 19.57
CA ILE A 21 6.51 -0.17 18.67
C ILE A 21 5.95 -0.84 17.42
N ALA A 22 4.94 -1.72 17.57
CA ALA A 22 4.30 -2.38 16.44
C ALA A 22 3.66 -1.36 15.47
N VAL A 23 2.96 -0.35 15.99
CA VAL A 23 2.38 0.73 15.17
C VAL A 23 3.47 1.54 14.46
N ILE A 24 4.57 1.87 15.14
CA ILE A 24 5.69 2.58 14.52
C ILE A 24 6.27 1.76 13.37
N ILE A 25 6.52 0.47 13.57
CA ILE A 25 7.05 -0.42 12.52
C ILE A 25 6.07 -0.48 11.35
N LEU A 26 4.77 -0.58 11.61
CA LEU A 26 3.74 -0.59 10.57
C LEU A 26 3.77 0.70 9.74
N LEU A 27 3.82 1.87 10.40
CA LEU A 27 3.87 3.17 9.72
C LEU A 27 5.16 3.35 8.90
N VAL A 28 6.32 2.96 9.46
CA VAL A 28 7.62 3.04 8.77
C VAL A 28 7.64 2.11 7.56
N THR A 29 7.11 0.90 7.72
CA THR A 29 7.00 -0.08 6.63
C THR A 29 6.09 0.45 5.53
N LEU A 30 4.93 1.01 5.87
CA LEU A 30 4.02 1.62 4.91
C LEU A 30 4.69 2.77 4.13
N LYS A 31 5.39 3.68 4.83
CA LYS A 31 6.16 4.77 4.19
C LYS A 31 7.24 4.24 3.24
N LYS A 32 7.88 3.13 3.60
CA LYS A 32 8.91 2.48 2.78
C LYS A 32 8.33 1.82 1.54
N LEU A 33 7.18 1.14 1.66
CA LEU A 33 6.43 0.60 0.52
C LEU A 33 6.02 1.72 -0.44
N LEU A 34 5.53 2.85 0.07
CA LEU A 34 5.12 3.98 -0.78
C LEU A 34 6.30 4.53 -1.59
N ARG A 35 7.47 4.66 -0.96
CA ARG A 35 8.70 5.08 -1.65
C ARG A 35 9.11 4.08 -2.74
N LEU A 36 8.98 2.79 -2.48
CA LEU A 36 9.25 1.74 -3.48
C LEU A 36 8.26 1.81 -4.64
N ALA A 37 6.96 1.98 -4.35
CA ALA A 37 5.90 2.08 -5.34
C ALA A 37 6.14 3.25 -6.31
N ILE A 38 6.62 4.39 -5.81
CA ILE A 38 6.97 5.55 -6.67
C ILE A 38 8.10 5.20 -7.64
N VAL A 39 9.14 4.50 -7.18
CA VAL A 39 10.25 4.08 -8.05
C VAL A 39 9.76 3.11 -9.12
N VAL A 40 8.95 2.12 -8.72
CA VAL A 40 8.35 1.16 -9.66
C VAL A 40 7.46 1.87 -10.67
N ALA A 41 6.62 2.80 -10.23
CA ALA A 41 5.75 3.60 -11.10
C ALA A 41 6.57 4.46 -12.08
N ALA A 42 7.67 5.06 -11.64
CA ALA A 42 8.55 5.82 -12.53
C ALA A 42 9.16 4.95 -13.63
N VAL A 43 9.67 3.77 -13.28
CA VAL A 43 10.18 2.79 -14.25
C VAL A 43 9.07 2.32 -15.18
N PHE A 44 7.86 2.10 -14.67
CA PHE A 44 6.70 1.71 -15.45
C PHE A 44 6.30 2.78 -16.47
N ILE A 45 6.27 4.05 -16.08
CA ILE A 45 6.00 5.18 -16.98
C ILE A 45 7.05 5.25 -18.10
N LEU A 46 8.35 5.11 -17.76
CA LEU A 46 9.42 5.09 -18.75
C LEU A 46 9.30 3.91 -19.71
N TYR A 47 8.89 2.74 -19.21
CA TYR A 47 8.66 1.56 -20.03
C TYR A 47 7.50 1.75 -21.01
N VAL A 48 6.38 2.32 -20.56
CA VAL A 48 5.24 2.65 -21.43
C VAL A 48 5.64 3.69 -22.50
N ALA A 49 6.43 4.70 -22.12
CA ALA A 49 6.93 5.70 -23.05
C ALA A 49 7.85 5.08 -24.13
N TYR A 50 8.73 4.15 -23.74
CA TYR A 50 9.56 3.39 -24.67
C TYR A 50 8.73 2.53 -25.63
N LEU A 51 7.72 1.81 -25.11
CA LEU A 51 6.79 1.03 -25.92
C LEU A 51 6.07 1.90 -26.96
N TYR A 52 5.58 3.07 -26.54
CA TYR A 52 4.93 4.04 -27.42
C TYR A 52 5.85 4.51 -28.56
N LEU A 53 7.12 4.80 -28.26
CA LEU A 53 8.13 5.20 -29.26
C LEU A 53 8.47 4.07 -30.23
N THR A 54 8.46 2.82 -29.77
CA THR A 54 8.84 1.64 -30.57
C THR A 54 7.67 1.15 -31.44
N GLY A 55 6.50 1.79 -31.38
CA GLY A 55 5.32 1.43 -32.16
C GLY A 55 4.71 0.08 -31.80
N SER A 56 5.15 -0.53 -30.70
CA SER A 56 4.53 -1.72 -30.12
C SER A 56 3.30 -1.28 -29.34
N ASP A 57 2.21 -2.06 -29.42
CA ASP A 57 0.90 -1.79 -28.83
C ASP A 57 0.95 -1.53 -27.31
N ALA A 58 1.35 -0.31 -26.93
CA ALA A 58 1.25 0.22 -25.58
C ALA A 58 -0.21 0.30 -25.10
N SER A 59 -1.15 0.17 -26.04
CA SER A 59 -2.60 0.14 -25.82
C SER A 59 -2.99 -0.90 -24.77
N GLN A 60 -2.43 -2.12 -24.78
CA GLN A 60 -2.83 -3.15 -23.83
C GLN A 60 -2.41 -2.82 -22.38
N SER A 61 -1.20 -2.27 -22.19
CA SER A 61 -0.73 -1.87 -20.85
C SER A 61 -1.50 -0.68 -20.30
N VAL A 62 -1.90 0.26 -21.17
CA VAL A 62 -2.71 1.42 -20.80
C VAL A 62 -4.16 1.01 -20.49
N LEU A 63 -4.75 0.12 -21.29
CA LEU A 63 -6.09 -0.41 -21.08
C LEU A 63 -6.21 -1.20 -19.77
N ALA A 64 -5.21 -2.03 -19.46
CA ALA A 64 -5.15 -2.75 -18.18
C ALA A 64 -5.05 -1.78 -17.00
N LEU A 65 -4.24 -0.72 -17.10
CA LEU A 65 -4.14 0.27 -16.04
C LEU A 65 -5.46 1.03 -15.83
N GLU A 66 -6.16 1.39 -16.91
CA GLU A 66 -7.41 2.11 -16.85
C GLU A 66 -8.52 1.30 -16.16
N SER A 67 -8.60 -0.01 -16.39
CA SER A 67 -9.57 -0.88 -15.71
C SER A 67 -9.29 -0.98 -14.22
N PHE A 68 -8.05 -1.22 -13.81
CA PHE A 68 -7.66 -1.24 -12.38
C PHE A 68 -7.92 0.11 -11.70
N PHE A 69 -7.66 1.22 -12.39
CA PHE A 69 -7.87 2.56 -11.82
C PHE A 69 -9.37 2.87 -11.64
N ARG A 70 -10.20 2.53 -12.63
CA ARG A 70 -11.66 2.71 -12.54
C ARG A 70 -12.27 1.87 -11.44
N GLU A 71 -11.80 0.64 -11.26
CA GLU A 71 -12.28 -0.26 -10.21
C GLU A 71 -11.89 0.24 -8.81
N GLY A 72 -10.64 0.69 -8.65
CA GLY A 72 -10.18 1.30 -7.40
C GLY A 72 -10.95 2.58 -7.02
N ILE A 73 -11.23 3.47 -7.99
CA ILE A 73 -12.04 4.67 -7.76
C ILE A 73 -13.47 4.32 -7.34
N ARG A 74 -14.10 3.32 -7.99
CA ARG A 74 -15.47 2.90 -7.63
C ARG A 74 -15.53 2.38 -6.21
N PHE A 75 -14.57 1.55 -5.82
CA PHE A 75 -14.48 1.05 -4.45
C PHE A 75 -14.43 2.21 -3.46
N VAL A 76 -13.50 3.16 -3.64
CA VAL A 76 -13.42 4.33 -2.73
C VAL A 76 -14.70 5.16 -2.75
N ALA A 77 -15.27 5.42 -3.93
CA ALA A 77 -16.51 6.19 -4.07
C ALA A 77 -17.68 5.51 -3.34
N GLU A 78 -17.77 4.19 -3.41
CA GLU A 78 -18.80 3.39 -2.73
C GLU A 78 -18.61 3.37 -1.21
N TYR A 79 -17.38 3.26 -0.73
CA TYR A 79 -17.06 3.35 0.70
C TYR A 79 -17.39 4.72 1.28
N LEU A 80 -17.04 5.80 0.57
CA LEU A 80 -17.35 7.16 1.00
C LEU A 80 -18.86 7.42 0.96
N LYS A 81 -19.56 6.92 -0.06
CA LYS A 81 -21.02 7.04 -0.18
C LYS A 81 -21.74 6.29 0.95
N ASN A 82 -21.23 5.14 1.38
CA ASN A 82 -21.79 4.37 2.49
C ASN A 82 -21.45 4.95 3.89
N LEU A 83 -20.43 5.80 4.00
CA LEU A 83 -20.07 6.49 5.25
C LEU A 83 -20.87 7.78 5.50
N GLY A 84 -21.46 8.36 4.44
CA GLY A 84 -22.22 9.61 4.50
C GLY A 84 -23.75 9.43 4.62
N ASN A 85 -24.23 8.19 4.72
CA ASN A 85 -25.63 7.80 4.91
C ASN A 85 -25.83 7.24 6.32
#